data_AF-A0K115-F1
#
_entry.id   AF-A0K115-F1
#
_cell.length_a   1.000
_cell.length_b   1.000
_cell.length_c   1.000
_cell.angle_alpha   90.00
_cell.angle_beta   90.00
_cell.angle_gamma   90.00
#
_symmetry.space_group_name_H-M   'P 1'
#
loop_
_entity.id
_entity.type
_entity.pdbx_description
1 polymer ?
#
loop_
_entity_poly.entity_id
_entity_poly.type
_entity_poly.pdbx_seq_one_letter_code
_entity_poly.pdbx_strand_id
1 'polypeptide(L)'
;MAASLSALAACAGRGAGNGAGNLASSGADPLRDEADACLDGLAGVGGLEAMLAAVKVHFAAGYVRAAAALAVPAVSPQERTAQEMAVTAEVACVLTVSERSAAAFLADSVILTTRLPLTLSALRAGGISWQHARIICDETSGLDPVAAAALEAHFLDPEAPFAARGCPAGQLVPGRFRAKARSWRERHHPVSLEARHRKAVTDRRLEFVPDRDGMAWLSCRARPNPGP
;
A
#
# COMPACT_ATOMS: atom_id res chain seq x y z
N MET A 1 -9.79 -16.17 -3.49
CA MET A 1 -10.55 -15.86 -2.27
C MET A 1 -11.26 -17.09 -1.68
N ALA A 2 -12.17 -17.78 -2.37
CA ALA A 2 -12.83 -18.99 -1.83
C ALA A 2 -11.83 -20.09 -1.41
N ALA A 3 -10.87 -20.45 -2.26
CA ALA A 3 -9.81 -21.41 -1.91
C ALA A 3 -8.94 -20.96 -0.73
N SER A 4 -8.66 -19.65 -0.61
CA SER A 4 -7.90 -19.07 0.50
C SER A 4 -8.68 -19.12 1.81
N LEU A 5 -10.00 -18.87 1.77
CA LEU A 5 -10.89 -19.03 2.91
C LEU A 5 -11.00 -20.49 3.36
N SER A 6 -11.06 -21.44 2.41
CA SER A 6 -11.02 -22.87 2.71
C SER A 6 -9.69 -23.31 3.34
N ALA A 7 -8.56 -22.79 2.86
CA ALA A 7 -7.25 -23.05 3.44
C ALA A 7 -7.14 -22.52 4.89
N LEU A 8 -7.66 -21.32 5.13
CA LEU A 8 -7.75 -20.73 6.48
C LEU A 8 -8.65 -21.52 7.43
N ALA A 9 -9.81 -21.98 6.94
CA ALA A 9 -10.68 -22.85 7.71
C ALA A 9 -10.00 -24.19 8.07
N ALA A 10 -9.15 -24.72 7.18
CA ALA A 10 -8.35 -25.91 7.47
C ALA A 10 -7.25 -25.64 8.51
N CYS A 11 -6.60 -24.47 8.51
CA CYS A 11 -5.67 -24.08 9.57
C CYS A 11 -6.37 -23.95 10.92
N ALA A 12 -7.54 -23.29 10.95
CA ALA A 12 -8.35 -23.16 12.16
C ALA A 12 -8.88 -24.51 12.68
N GLY A 13 -9.20 -25.44 11.78
CA GLY A 13 -9.63 -26.80 12.14
C GLY A 13 -8.51 -27.67 12.71
N ARG A 14 -7.25 -27.45 12.29
CA ARG A 14 -6.08 -28.15 12.85
C ARG A 14 -5.85 -27.82 14.32
N GLY A 15 -6.11 -26.58 14.74
CA GLY A 15 -6.00 -26.21 16.15
C GLY A 15 -7.19 -26.57 17.03
N ALA A 16 -8.29 -27.03 16.43
CA ALA A 16 -9.51 -27.38 17.14
C ALA A 16 -9.68 -28.88 17.44
N GLY A 17 -8.80 -29.79 16.98
CA GLY A 17 -9.00 -31.22 17.26
C GLY A 17 -7.84 -32.17 16.96
N ASN A 18 -7.18 -32.68 18.01
CA ASN A 18 -7.35 -34.07 18.48
C ASN A 18 -6.48 -34.36 19.72
N GLY A 19 -7.01 -34.07 20.92
CA GLY A 19 -6.46 -34.52 22.20
C GLY A 19 -6.81 -35.97 22.57
N ALA A 20 -7.28 -36.78 21.62
CA ALA A 20 -7.67 -38.17 21.89
C ALA A 20 -7.33 -39.08 20.70
N GLY A 21 -6.27 -39.88 20.86
CA GLY A 21 -6.12 -41.12 20.10
C GLY A 21 -4.76 -41.31 19.41
N ASN A 22 -3.87 -41.96 20.17
CA ASN A 22 -2.85 -42.91 19.72
C ASN A 22 -1.39 -42.44 19.56
N LEU A 23 -0.53 -43.06 20.39
CA LEU A 23 0.90 -42.87 20.51
C LEU A 23 1.65 -43.49 19.32
N ALA A 24 2.21 -42.64 18.46
CA ALA A 24 3.45 -42.93 17.76
C ALA A 24 4.32 -41.67 17.87
N SER A 25 5.28 -41.69 18.78
CA SER A 25 6.22 -40.59 19.01
C SER A 25 7.13 -40.41 17.79
N SER A 26 6.67 -39.65 16.80
CA SER A 26 7.55 -38.98 15.85
C SER A 26 7.82 -37.57 16.40
N GLY A 27 8.70 -37.45 17.39
CA GLY A 27 9.52 -36.27 17.75
C GLY A 27 8.96 -34.83 17.73
N ALA A 28 7.66 -34.60 17.50
CA ALA A 28 7.04 -33.30 17.32
C ALA A 28 6.33 -32.88 18.61
N ASP A 29 6.59 -31.64 19.01
CA ASP A 29 5.98 -30.99 20.16
C ASP A 29 4.60 -30.47 19.72
N PRO A 30 3.47 -31.05 20.17
CA PRO A 30 2.15 -30.67 19.69
C PRO A 30 1.80 -29.21 19.96
N LEU A 31 2.44 -28.58 20.96
CA LEU A 31 2.27 -27.15 21.23
C LEU A 31 3.01 -26.28 20.20
N ARG A 32 4.11 -26.78 19.61
CA ARG A 32 4.79 -26.09 18.49
C ARG A 32 3.97 -26.18 17.22
N ASP A 33 3.40 -27.35 16.93
CA ASP A 33 2.54 -27.54 15.75
C ASP A 33 1.32 -26.60 15.80
N GLU A 34 0.73 -26.43 16.99
CA GLU A 34 -0.36 -25.47 17.21
C GLU A 34 0.08 -24.01 17.00
N ALA A 35 1.23 -23.65 17.56
CA ALA A 35 1.78 -22.31 17.40
C ALA A 35 2.08 -21.99 15.93
N ASP A 36 2.66 -22.94 15.19
CA ASP A 36 2.95 -22.82 13.75
C ASP A 36 1.65 -22.70 12.94
N ALA A 37 0.62 -23.50 13.26
CA ALA A 37 -0.69 -23.39 12.61
C ALA A 37 -1.36 -22.03 12.86
N CYS A 38 -1.21 -21.45 14.06
CA CYS A 38 -1.68 -20.10 14.37
C CYS A 38 -0.96 -19.03 13.54
N LEU A 39 0.37 -19.13 13.40
CA LEU A 39 1.17 -18.22 12.58
C LEU A 39 0.81 -18.33 11.09
N ASP A 40 0.62 -19.53 10.58
CA ASP A 40 0.14 -19.78 9.21
C ASP A 40 -1.25 -19.19 8.98
N GLY A 41 -2.14 -19.31 9.98
CA GLY A 41 -3.45 -18.67 9.97
C GLY A 41 -3.36 -17.15 9.86
N LEU A 42 -2.51 -16.51 10.68
CA LEU A 42 -2.29 -15.06 10.61
C LEU A 42 -1.71 -14.62 9.27
N ALA A 43 -0.76 -15.38 8.71
CA ALA A 43 -0.21 -15.11 7.38
C ALA A 43 -1.30 -15.19 6.28
N GLY A 44 -2.16 -16.21 6.35
CA GLY A 44 -3.29 -16.35 5.43
C GLY A 44 -4.30 -15.21 5.52
N VAL A 45 -4.60 -14.73 6.75
CA VAL A 45 -5.47 -13.55 6.96
C VAL A 45 -4.82 -12.31 6.34
N GLY A 46 -3.52 -12.08 6.53
CA GLY A 46 -2.82 -10.97 5.89
C GLY A 46 -2.92 -10.99 4.35
N GLY A 47 -2.87 -12.18 3.74
CA GLY A 47 -3.13 -12.36 2.31
C GLY A 47 -4.57 -11.99 1.90
N LEU A 48 -5.57 -12.35 2.70
CA LEU A 48 -6.97 -11.94 2.48
C LEU A 48 -7.17 -10.44 2.64
N GLU A 49 -6.54 -9.80 3.62
CA GLU A 49 -6.60 -8.35 3.80
C GLU A 49 -6.03 -7.61 2.57
N ALA A 50 -4.93 -8.12 1.99
CA ALA A 50 -4.38 -7.63 0.75
C ALA A 50 -5.37 -7.77 -0.42
N MET A 51 -6.00 -8.93 -0.58
CA MET A 51 -7.03 -9.15 -1.60
C MET A 51 -8.22 -8.19 -1.42
N LEU A 52 -8.71 -8.00 -0.19
CA LEU A 52 -9.78 -7.06 0.11
C LEU A 52 -9.36 -5.61 -0.14
N ALA A 53 -8.11 -5.25 0.14
CA ALA A 53 -7.56 -3.95 -0.21
C ALA A 53 -7.59 -3.73 -1.74
N ALA A 54 -7.24 -4.74 -2.54
CA ALA A 54 -7.36 -4.64 -4.00
C ALA A 54 -8.82 -4.48 -4.47
N VAL A 55 -9.78 -5.13 -3.80
CA VAL A 55 -11.21 -4.92 -4.06
C VAL A 55 -11.63 -3.48 -3.73
N LYS A 56 -11.19 -2.95 -2.59
CA LYS A 56 -11.42 -1.54 -2.23
C LYS A 56 -10.84 -0.59 -3.29
N VAL A 57 -9.62 -0.85 -3.77
CA VAL A 57 -8.98 -0.07 -4.85
C VAL A 57 -9.82 -0.10 -6.13
N HIS A 58 -10.37 -1.27 -6.50
CA HIS A 58 -11.22 -1.39 -7.68
C HIS A 58 -12.46 -0.49 -7.59
N PHE A 59 -13.18 -0.53 -6.46
CA PHE A 59 -14.36 0.31 -6.25
C PHE A 59 -14.01 1.79 -6.15
N ALA A 60 -12.94 2.14 -5.44
CA ALA A 60 -12.50 3.53 -5.32
C ALA A 60 -12.15 4.14 -6.69
N ALA A 61 -11.34 3.44 -7.48
CA ALA A 61 -10.98 3.90 -8.82
C ALA A 61 -12.19 3.92 -9.77
N GLY A 62 -13.10 2.95 -9.64
CA GLY A 62 -14.37 2.92 -10.38
C GLY A 62 -15.24 4.13 -10.07
N TYR A 63 -15.40 4.45 -8.78
CA TYR A 63 -16.16 5.60 -8.31
C TYR A 63 -15.53 6.93 -8.76
N VAL A 64 -14.20 7.10 -8.68
CA VAL A 64 -13.51 8.29 -9.20
C VAL A 64 -13.80 8.51 -10.69
N ARG A 65 -13.75 7.44 -11.51
CA ARG A 65 -14.09 7.55 -12.94
C ARG A 65 -15.56 7.87 -13.17
N ALA A 66 -16.46 7.25 -12.43
CA ALA A 66 -17.90 7.50 -12.54
C ALA A 66 -18.24 8.94 -12.13
N ALA A 67 -17.71 9.43 -11.01
CA ALA A 67 -17.88 10.79 -10.56
C ALA A 67 -17.35 11.81 -11.58
N ALA A 68 -16.17 11.56 -12.15
CA ALA A 68 -15.62 12.41 -13.21
C ALA A 68 -16.48 12.42 -14.49
N ALA A 69 -17.15 11.31 -14.83
CA ALA A 69 -18.04 11.24 -15.98
C ALA A 69 -19.40 11.91 -15.74
N LEU A 70 -19.87 11.96 -14.48
CA LEU A 70 -21.11 12.62 -14.08
C LEU A 70 -20.94 14.13 -13.83
N ALA A 71 -19.74 14.57 -13.48
CA ALA A 71 -19.46 15.95 -13.17
C ALA A 71 -19.62 16.86 -14.40
N VAL A 72 -20.24 18.03 -14.20
CA VAL A 72 -20.17 19.12 -15.18
C VAL A 72 -18.70 19.54 -15.31
N PRO A 73 -18.17 19.73 -16.54
CA PRO A 73 -16.80 20.18 -16.73
C PRO A 73 -16.54 21.47 -15.95
N ALA A 74 -15.62 21.39 -14.99
CA ALA A 74 -15.25 22.54 -14.17
C ALA A 74 -14.60 23.62 -15.05
N VAL A 75 -15.17 24.82 -15.02
CA VAL A 75 -14.67 25.97 -15.78
C VAL A 75 -13.61 26.76 -15.00
N SER A 76 -13.48 26.51 -13.69
CA SER A 76 -12.49 27.13 -12.82
C SER A 76 -11.66 26.12 -12.01
N PRO A 77 -10.44 26.47 -11.57
CA PRO A 77 -9.67 25.65 -10.63
C PRO A 77 -10.41 25.38 -9.31
N GLN A 78 -11.17 26.35 -8.81
CA GLN A 78 -11.93 26.25 -7.57
C GLN A 78 -13.04 25.19 -7.68
N GLU A 79 -13.73 25.14 -8.82
CA GLU A 79 -14.74 24.11 -9.10
C GLU A 79 -14.12 22.71 -9.16
N ARG A 80 -12.94 22.54 -9.78
CA ARG A 80 -12.23 21.26 -9.77
C ARG A 80 -11.89 20.82 -8.35
N THR A 81 -11.34 21.73 -7.55
CA THR A 81 -11.04 21.44 -6.15
C THR A 81 -12.30 21.05 -5.38
N ALA A 82 -13.42 21.76 -5.58
CA ALA A 82 -14.69 21.43 -4.93
C ALA A 82 -15.21 20.04 -5.33
N GLN A 83 -15.08 19.67 -6.61
CA GLN A 83 -15.44 18.33 -7.10
C GLN A 83 -14.56 17.24 -6.48
N GLU A 84 -13.24 17.44 -6.43
CA GLU A 84 -12.29 16.52 -5.79
C GLU A 84 -12.55 16.36 -4.28
N MET A 85 -12.88 17.47 -3.60
CA MET A 85 -13.26 17.47 -2.18
C MET A 85 -14.57 16.70 -1.94
N ALA A 86 -15.58 16.87 -2.80
CA ALA A 86 -16.85 16.16 -2.70
C ALA A 86 -16.65 14.64 -2.83
N VAL A 87 -15.91 14.20 -3.86
CA VAL A 87 -15.55 12.78 -4.05
C VAL A 87 -14.81 12.23 -2.83
N THR A 88 -13.88 13.00 -2.28
CA THR A 88 -13.13 12.61 -1.08
C THR A 88 -14.02 12.47 0.15
N ALA A 89 -14.92 13.42 0.38
CA ALA A 89 -15.84 13.43 1.52
C ALA A 89 -16.83 12.26 1.47
N GLU A 90 -17.37 11.92 0.29
CA GLU A 90 -18.26 10.78 0.11
C GLU A 90 -17.55 9.45 0.44
N VAL A 91 -16.33 9.26 -0.07
CA VAL A 91 -15.53 8.06 0.22
C VAL A 91 -15.13 8.00 1.70
N ALA A 92 -14.78 9.15 2.30
CA ALA A 92 -14.48 9.24 3.73
C ALA A 92 -15.68 8.81 4.59
N CYS A 93 -16.88 9.25 4.24
CA CYS A 93 -18.12 8.88 4.92
C CYS A 93 -18.40 7.38 4.80
N VAL A 94 -18.39 6.82 3.58
CA VAL A 94 -18.67 5.40 3.34
C VAL A 94 -17.67 4.49 4.06
N LEU A 95 -16.39 4.86 4.06
CA LEU A 95 -15.35 4.07 4.72
C LEU A 95 -15.21 4.38 6.22
N THR A 96 -15.93 5.40 6.74
CA THR A 96 -15.81 5.89 8.11
C THR A 96 -14.35 6.22 8.49
N VAL A 97 -13.67 7.00 7.63
CA VAL A 97 -12.29 7.46 7.84
C VAL A 97 -12.18 8.97 7.70
N SER A 98 -11.06 9.55 8.10
CA SER A 98 -10.81 10.98 7.85
C SER A 98 -10.69 11.27 6.35
N GLU A 99 -11.09 12.49 5.93
CA GLU A 99 -10.91 12.95 4.55
C GLU A 99 -9.47 12.85 4.08
N ARG A 100 -8.50 13.12 4.97
CA ARG A 100 -7.06 12.93 4.67
C ARG A 100 -6.73 11.48 4.31
N SER A 101 -7.30 10.52 5.04
CA SER A 101 -7.10 9.10 4.76
C SER A 101 -7.77 8.68 3.46
N ALA A 102 -8.98 9.17 3.20
CA ALA A 102 -9.72 8.93 1.97
C ALA A 102 -8.99 9.51 0.74
N ALA A 103 -8.51 10.75 0.83
CA ALA A 103 -7.75 11.40 -0.24
C ALA A 103 -6.48 10.61 -0.59
N ALA A 104 -5.69 10.21 0.42
CA ALA A 104 -4.50 9.39 0.21
C ALA A 104 -4.86 8.04 -0.42
N PHE A 105 -5.92 7.39 0.07
CA PHE A 105 -6.40 6.12 -0.47
C PHE A 105 -6.88 6.23 -1.93
N LEU A 106 -7.60 7.30 -2.28
CA LEU A 106 -8.07 7.55 -3.64
C LEU A 106 -6.90 7.82 -4.59
N ALA A 107 -5.93 8.64 -4.16
CA ALA A 107 -4.72 8.90 -4.94
C ALA A 107 -3.93 7.60 -5.22
N ASP A 108 -3.69 6.79 -4.18
CA ASP A 108 -3.03 5.48 -4.32
C ASP A 108 -3.83 4.55 -5.24
N SER A 109 -5.17 4.54 -5.13
CA SER A 109 -6.05 3.70 -5.96
C SER A 109 -5.99 4.06 -7.45
N VAL A 110 -5.93 5.36 -7.77
CA VAL A 110 -5.77 5.84 -9.15
C VAL A 110 -4.40 5.42 -9.69
N ILE A 111 -3.32 5.59 -8.91
CA ILE A 111 -1.97 5.19 -9.32
C ILE A 111 -1.92 3.67 -9.61
N LEU A 112 -2.44 2.85 -8.70
CA LEU A 112 -2.44 1.39 -8.84
C LEU A 112 -3.22 0.91 -10.08
N THR A 113 -4.32 1.58 -10.42
CA THR A 113 -5.17 1.15 -11.54
C THR A 113 -4.74 1.70 -12.90
N THR A 114 -3.87 2.71 -12.93
CA THR A 114 -3.48 3.39 -14.18
C THR A 114 -2.00 3.24 -14.53
N ARG A 115 -1.12 3.04 -13.52
CA ARG A 115 0.33 3.09 -13.71
C ARG A 115 1.09 1.89 -13.19
N LEU A 116 0.54 1.15 -12.21
CA LEU A 116 1.24 0.07 -11.49
C LEU A 116 0.48 -1.26 -11.58
N PRO A 117 0.39 -1.87 -12.78
CA PRO A 117 -0.40 -3.07 -13.00
C PRO A 117 0.13 -4.31 -12.26
N LEU A 118 1.45 -4.48 -12.10
CA LEU A 118 2.01 -5.66 -11.42
C LEU A 118 1.78 -5.61 -9.89
N THR A 119 1.74 -4.41 -9.31
CA THR A 119 1.49 -4.10 -7.90
C THR A 119 0.05 -4.38 -7.60
N LEU A 120 -0.86 -3.91 -8.45
CA LEU A 120 -2.27 -4.26 -8.33
C LEU A 120 -2.48 -5.77 -8.48
N SER A 121 -1.77 -6.43 -9.39
CA SER A 121 -1.82 -7.89 -9.56
C SER A 121 -1.32 -8.63 -8.30
N ALA A 122 -0.17 -8.23 -7.76
CA ALA A 122 0.40 -8.83 -6.55
C ALA A 122 -0.50 -8.61 -5.33
N LEU A 123 -1.12 -7.43 -5.20
CA LEU A 123 -2.10 -7.13 -4.15
C LEU A 123 -3.36 -8.00 -4.30
N ARG A 124 -3.86 -8.19 -5.54
CA ARG A 124 -4.98 -9.09 -5.85
C ARG A 124 -4.68 -10.56 -5.60
N ALA A 125 -3.42 -10.96 -5.72
CA ALA A 125 -2.98 -12.32 -5.40
C ALA A 125 -2.75 -12.54 -3.89
N GLY A 126 -2.80 -11.47 -3.07
CA GLY A 126 -2.41 -11.53 -1.67
C GLY A 126 -0.90 -11.68 -1.45
N GLY A 127 -0.09 -11.48 -2.49
CA GLY A 127 1.36 -11.65 -2.46
C GLY A 127 2.11 -10.46 -1.86
N ILE A 128 1.46 -9.31 -1.74
CA ILE A 128 1.98 -8.13 -1.02
C ILE A 128 0.87 -7.52 -0.17
N SER A 129 1.22 -6.98 0.99
CA SER A 129 0.27 -6.23 1.82
C SER A 129 -0.05 -4.84 1.26
N TRP A 130 -1.13 -4.22 1.73
CA TRP A 130 -1.47 -2.84 1.38
C TRP A 130 -0.32 -1.86 1.64
N GLN A 131 0.44 -2.05 2.73
CA GLN A 131 1.59 -1.17 3.02
C GLN A 131 2.70 -1.27 1.98
N HIS A 132 2.96 -2.47 1.44
CA HIS A 132 3.93 -2.65 0.34
C HIS A 132 3.47 -1.92 -0.92
N ALA A 133 2.20 -2.06 -1.29
CA ALA A 133 1.64 -1.36 -2.44
C ALA A 133 1.78 0.17 -2.31
N ARG A 134 1.49 0.73 -1.13
CA ARG A 134 1.68 2.16 -0.85
C ARG A 134 3.13 2.61 -0.97
N ILE A 135 4.08 1.79 -0.53
CA ILE A 135 5.51 2.10 -0.70
C ILE A 135 5.87 2.18 -2.18
N ILE A 136 5.33 1.29 -3.03
CA ILE A 136 5.57 1.35 -4.47
C ILE A 136 4.92 2.62 -5.06
N CYS A 137 3.71 2.99 -4.65
CA CYS A 137 3.10 4.27 -5.03
C CYS A 137 3.96 5.48 -4.64
N ASP A 138 4.46 5.51 -3.40
CA ASP A 138 5.32 6.58 -2.87
C ASP A 138 6.62 6.70 -3.69
N GLU A 139 7.30 5.57 -3.95
CA GLU A 139 8.60 5.57 -4.64
C GLU A 139 8.49 5.79 -6.15
N THR A 140 7.36 5.43 -6.75
CA THR A 140 7.08 5.74 -8.17
C THR A 140 6.52 7.15 -8.38
N SER A 141 6.20 7.87 -7.30
CA SER A 141 5.73 9.24 -7.35
C SER A 141 6.76 10.16 -8.03
N GLY A 142 6.32 10.83 -9.10
CA GLY A 142 7.14 11.75 -9.89
C GLY A 142 8.13 11.08 -10.84
N LEU A 143 8.15 9.75 -10.94
CA LEU A 143 8.84 9.05 -12.03
C LEU A 143 8.02 9.12 -13.31
N ASP A 144 8.69 9.05 -14.46
CA ASP A 144 8.02 8.82 -15.74
C ASP A 144 7.44 7.38 -15.81
N PRO A 145 6.58 7.06 -16.78
CA PRO A 145 5.96 5.73 -16.88
C PRO A 145 6.96 4.57 -17.05
N VAL A 146 8.06 4.78 -17.77
CA VAL A 146 9.08 3.74 -18.03
C VAL A 146 9.86 3.45 -16.75
N ALA A 147 10.26 4.50 -16.04
CA ALA A 147 10.92 4.41 -14.74
C ALA A 147 10.05 3.74 -13.67
N ALA A 148 8.75 4.08 -13.63
CA ALA A 148 7.81 3.44 -12.71
C ALA A 148 7.65 1.94 -13.00
N ALA A 149 7.51 1.56 -14.28
CA ALA A 149 7.41 0.15 -14.69
C ALA A 149 8.70 -0.64 -14.37
N ALA A 150 9.87 -0.03 -14.55
CA ALA A 150 11.15 -0.65 -14.21
C ALA A 150 11.29 -0.92 -12.71
N LEU A 151 10.85 0.02 -11.85
CA LEU A 151 10.82 -0.18 -10.40
C LEU A 151 9.92 -1.34 -10.02
N GLU A 152 8.73 -1.38 -10.61
CA GLU A 152 7.73 -2.39 -10.33
C GLU A 152 8.20 -3.79 -10.76
N ALA A 153 8.73 -3.91 -11.99
CA ALA A 153 9.30 -5.15 -12.50
C ALA A 153 10.47 -5.65 -11.63
N HIS A 154 11.35 -4.76 -11.18
CA HIS A 154 12.46 -5.13 -10.31
C HIS A 154 12.01 -5.87 -9.04
N PHE A 155 10.90 -5.45 -8.41
CA PHE A 155 10.46 -6.02 -7.13
C PHE A 155 9.38 -7.09 -7.25
N LEU A 156 8.61 -7.12 -8.34
CA LEU A 156 7.42 -7.94 -8.48
C LEU A 156 7.45 -8.91 -9.66
N ASP A 157 8.35 -8.72 -10.63
CA ASP A 157 8.52 -9.63 -11.75
C ASP A 157 9.73 -10.56 -11.50
N PRO A 158 9.50 -11.85 -11.21
CA PRO A 158 10.58 -12.81 -10.97
C PRO A 158 11.42 -13.08 -12.22
N GLU A 159 10.86 -12.86 -13.42
CA GLU A 159 11.53 -13.09 -14.71
C GLU A 159 12.31 -11.86 -15.20
N ALA A 160 12.21 -10.73 -14.48
CA ALA A 160 12.92 -9.52 -14.86
C ALA A 160 14.45 -9.75 -14.84
N PRO A 161 15.21 -9.26 -15.84
CA PRO A 161 16.67 -9.46 -15.93
C PRO A 161 17.45 -9.04 -14.67
N PHE A 162 16.91 -8.06 -13.94
CA PHE A 162 17.48 -7.54 -12.70
C PHE A 162 16.53 -7.73 -11.52
N ALA A 163 15.67 -8.76 -11.50
CA ALA A 163 14.75 -9.03 -10.40
C ALA A 163 15.47 -9.00 -9.03
N ALA A 164 14.78 -8.53 -8.00
CA ALA A 164 15.26 -8.49 -6.63
C ALA A 164 15.49 -9.91 -6.10
N ARG A 165 16.65 -10.49 -6.40
CA ARG A 165 17.00 -11.86 -6.03
C ARG A 165 17.02 -12.04 -4.51
N GLY A 166 16.35 -13.09 -4.03
CA GLY A 166 16.42 -13.58 -2.65
C GLY A 166 15.50 -12.92 -1.63
N CYS A 167 14.74 -11.87 -1.98
CA CYS A 167 13.74 -11.27 -1.09
C CYS A 167 12.60 -10.60 -1.88
N PRO A 168 11.54 -11.34 -2.26
CA PRO A 168 10.32 -10.77 -2.84
C PRO A 168 9.73 -9.68 -1.94
N ALA A 169 9.06 -8.69 -2.53
CA ALA A 169 8.49 -7.57 -1.79
C ALA A 169 7.60 -8.02 -0.61
N GLY A 170 6.78 -9.05 -0.80
CA GLY A 170 5.88 -9.58 0.23
C GLY A 170 6.53 -10.35 1.37
N GLN A 171 7.81 -10.72 1.24
CA GLN A 171 8.57 -11.43 2.28
C GLN A 171 9.42 -10.49 3.14
N LEU A 172 9.44 -9.20 2.81
CA LEU A 172 10.11 -8.19 3.61
C LEU A 172 9.11 -7.49 4.53
N VAL A 173 9.58 -7.06 5.69
CA VAL A 173 8.82 -6.11 6.51
C VAL A 173 8.77 -4.76 5.76
N PRO A 174 7.63 -4.04 5.73
CA PRO A 174 7.46 -2.80 4.95
C PRO A 174 8.59 -1.77 5.13
N GLY A 175 9.11 -1.59 6.34
CA GLY A 175 10.23 -0.66 6.60
C GLY A 175 11.52 -1.04 5.84
N ARG A 176 11.85 -2.34 5.77
CA ARG A 176 13.02 -2.83 5.00
C ARG A 176 12.78 -2.73 3.50
N PHE A 177 11.55 -3.03 3.05
CA PHE A 177 11.17 -2.87 1.66
C PHE A 177 11.29 -1.41 1.21
N ARG A 178 10.80 -0.46 2.00
CA ARG A 178 10.95 0.99 1.73
C ARG A 178 12.40 1.40 1.54
N ALA A 179 13.29 0.96 2.42
CA ALA A 179 14.72 1.26 2.30
C ALA A 179 15.32 0.71 0.99
N LYS A 180 14.96 -0.52 0.59
CA LYS A 180 15.42 -1.11 -0.67
C LYS A 180 14.85 -0.41 -1.90
N ALA A 181 13.54 -0.14 -1.92
CA ALA A 181 12.86 0.54 -3.01
C ALA A 181 13.43 1.95 -3.24
N ARG A 182 13.64 2.70 -2.16
CA ARG A 182 14.29 4.00 -2.21
C ARG A 182 15.72 3.92 -2.72
N SER A 183 16.51 2.97 -2.22
CA SER A 183 17.90 2.79 -2.64
C SER A 183 18.00 2.41 -4.13
N TRP A 184 17.10 1.56 -4.62
CA TRP A 184 17.00 1.24 -6.03
C TRP A 184 16.65 2.49 -6.85
N ARG A 185 15.61 3.23 -6.45
CA ARG A 185 15.20 4.47 -7.10
C ARG A 185 16.33 5.49 -7.17
N GLU A 186 17.07 5.70 -6.08
CA GLU A 186 18.20 6.64 -6.03
C GLU A 186 19.34 6.27 -6.98
N ARG A 187 19.60 4.97 -7.21
CA ARG A 187 20.63 4.50 -8.15
C ARG A 187 20.20 4.60 -9.62
N HIS A 188 18.95 4.25 -9.93
CA HIS A 188 18.46 4.16 -11.31
C HIS A 188 17.84 5.46 -11.83
N HIS A 189 17.32 6.30 -10.93
CA HIS A 189 16.72 7.59 -11.23
C HIS A 189 17.25 8.67 -10.29
N PRO A 190 18.56 9.02 -10.39
CA PRO A 190 19.12 10.07 -9.57
C PRO A 190 18.40 11.38 -9.85
N VAL A 191 17.66 11.87 -8.86
CA VAL A 191 16.98 13.15 -8.96
C VAL A 191 18.03 14.26 -8.84
N SER A 192 18.17 15.06 -9.89
CA SER A 192 19.10 16.21 -9.89
C SER A 192 18.84 17.11 -8.68
N LEU A 193 19.88 17.83 -8.24
CA LEU A 193 19.75 18.80 -7.14
C LEU A 193 18.62 19.81 -7.38
N GLU A 194 18.43 20.22 -8.63
CA GLU A 194 17.38 21.14 -9.07
C GLU A 194 15.98 20.51 -8.99
N ALA A 195 15.82 19.25 -9.40
CA ALA A 195 14.55 18.55 -9.28
C ALA A 195 14.19 18.27 -7.81
N ARG A 196 15.18 17.99 -6.95
CA ARG A 196 14.98 17.94 -5.48
C ARG A 196 14.63 19.31 -4.91
N HIS A 197 15.25 20.37 -5.40
CA HIS A 197 14.94 21.73 -4.98
C HIS A 197 13.49 22.11 -5.34
N ARG A 198 13.08 21.88 -6.60
CA ARG A 198 11.72 22.15 -7.07
C ARG A 198 10.68 21.38 -6.27
N LYS A 199 10.89 20.08 -6.03
CA LYS A 199 9.99 19.28 -5.17
C LYS A 199 9.95 19.79 -3.73
N ALA A 200 11.10 20.11 -3.14
CA ALA A 200 11.14 20.68 -1.79
C ALA A 200 10.43 22.04 -1.69
N VAL A 201 10.43 22.83 -2.78
CA VAL A 201 9.67 24.08 -2.87
C VAL A 201 8.17 23.80 -2.95
N THR A 202 7.73 22.81 -3.73
CA THR A 202 6.32 22.42 -3.82
C THR A 202 5.81 21.78 -2.53
N ASP A 203 6.65 20.99 -1.85
CA ASP A 203 6.29 20.27 -0.63
C ASP A 203 6.35 21.16 0.64
N ARG A 204 6.76 22.43 0.51
CA ARG A 204 6.81 23.39 1.63
C ARG A 204 5.41 23.65 2.16
N ARG A 205 5.17 23.21 3.39
CA ARG A 205 3.87 23.41 4.04
C ARG A 205 3.98 23.39 5.55
N LEU A 206 3.02 24.06 6.18
CA LEU A 206 2.71 23.95 7.59
C LEU A 206 1.44 23.13 7.72
N GLU A 207 1.50 22.07 8.49
CA GLU A 207 0.33 21.29 8.86
C GLU A 207 -0.01 21.57 10.32
N PHE A 208 -1.27 21.96 10.55
CA PHE A 208 -1.88 22.04 11.86
C PHE A 208 -2.71 20.78 12.09
N VAL A 209 -2.49 20.10 13.21
CA VAL A 209 -3.23 18.90 13.59
C VAL A 209 -3.74 19.08 15.03
N PRO A 210 -5.05 19.30 15.24
CA PRO A 210 -5.61 19.37 16.58
C PRO A 210 -5.50 18.00 17.27
N ASP A 211 -5.19 18.03 18.56
CA ASP A 211 -5.05 16.88 19.45
C ASP A 211 -6.28 16.74 20.38
N ARG A 212 -6.43 15.59 21.02
CA ARG A 212 -7.64 15.22 21.79
C ARG A 212 -7.75 15.90 23.15
N ASP A 213 -6.65 16.44 23.67
CA ASP A 213 -6.57 17.13 24.96
C ASP A 213 -6.80 18.66 24.85
N GLY A 214 -7.18 19.13 23.65
CA GLY A 214 -7.30 20.56 23.36
C GLY A 214 -5.99 21.22 22.94
N MET A 215 -4.89 20.47 22.85
CA MET A 215 -3.63 20.92 22.27
C MET A 215 -3.64 20.71 20.75
N ALA A 216 -2.59 21.17 20.06
CA ALA A 216 -2.41 20.91 18.65
C ALA A 216 -0.94 20.80 18.27
N TRP A 217 -0.66 19.97 17.29
CA TRP A 217 0.65 19.83 16.67
C TRP A 217 0.77 20.77 15.48
N LEU A 218 1.85 21.54 15.45
CA LEU A 218 2.31 22.25 14.26
C LEU A 218 3.53 21.52 13.71
N SER A 219 3.44 21.06 12.47
CA SER A 219 4.57 20.46 11.77
C SER A 219 4.92 21.30 10.54
N CYS A 220 6.20 21.65 10.43
CA CYS A 220 6.73 22.43 9.33
C CYS A 220 7.61 21.54 8.45
N ARG A 221 7.28 21.47 7.16
CA ARG A 221 8.17 20.90 6.15
C ARG A 221 8.77 22.05 5.37
N ALA A 222 10.04 22.34 5.62
CA ALA A 222 10.78 23.35 4.88
C ALA A 222 12.22 22.89 4.62
N ARG A 223 12.81 23.36 3.52
CA ARG A 223 14.24 23.17 3.30
C ARG A 223 15.01 24.01 4.33
N PRO A 224 15.91 23.42 5.14
CA PRO A 224 16.80 24.20 5.99
C PRO A 224 17.67 25.09 5.09
N ASN A 225 17.85 26.35 5.48
CA ASN A 225 18.73 27.26 4.78
C ASN A 225 20.16 26.73 4.94
N PRO A 226 20.91 26.40 3.87
CA PRO A 226 22.35 26.26 4.02
C PRO A 226 22.86 27.66 4.38
N GLY A 227 23.32 27.84 5.62
CA GLY A 227 23.97 29.07 6.04
C GLY A 227 25.17 29.40 5.14
N PRO A 228 25.70 30.64 5.24
CA PRO A 228 26.79 31.12 4.40
C PRO A 228 28.05 30.26 4.51
#